data_AF-T0ZQD8-F1
#
_entry.id   AF-T0ZQD8-F1
#
_cell.length_a   1.000
_cell.length_b   1.000
_cell.length_c   1.000
_cell.angle_alpha   90.00
_cell.angle_beta   90.00
_cell.angle_gamma   90.00
#
_symmetry.space_group_name_H-M   'P 1'
#
loop_
_entity.id
_entity.type
_entity.pdbx_description
1 polymer ?
#
loop_
_entity_poly.entity_id
_entity_poly.type
_entity_poly.pdbx_seq_one_letter_code
_entity_poly.pdbx_strand_id
1 'polypeptide(L)'
;MIEDYQKIDFKINGVLGEDCSFLISSECQEFLVQLYNRFAETRRQLLKTREEIQLGFNKGKMPNFLEETKGIRESSWKILPLPEYLQDRRVEIT
;
A
#
# COMPACT_ATOMS: atom_id res chain seq x y z
N MET A 1 -7.70 -22.69 -2.62
CA MET A 1 -6.59 -22.97 -3.54
C MET A 1 -5.47 -22.02 -3.16
N ILE A 2 -4.46 -22.51 -2.44
CA ILE A 2 -3.29 -21.71 -2.08
C ILE A 2 -2.37 -21.82 -3.28
N GLU A 3 -2.22 -20.74 -4.03
CA GLU A 3 -1.27 -20.67 -5.14
C GLU A 3 0.15 -20.92 -4.62
N ASP A 4 0.91 -21.75 -5.34
CA ASP A 4 2.33 -22.02 -5.05
C ASP A 4 3.12 -20.71 -5.21
N TYR A 5 3.21 -19.92 -4.14
CA TYR A 5 4.02 -18.72 -4.11
C TYR A 5 5.49 -19.13 -4.24
N GLN A 6 6.13 -18.71 -5.34
CA GLN A 6 7.57 -18.88 -5.51
C GLN A 6 8.30 -18.30 -4.29
N LYS A 7 9.13 -19.14 -3.66
CA LYS A 7 9.95 -18.76 -2.52
C LYS A 7 11.01 -17.77 -3.00
N ILE A 8 10.78 -16.48 -2.76
CA ILE A 8 11.78 -15.45 -3.00
C ILE A 8 12.87 -15.56 -1.95
N ASP A 9 14.11 -15.31 -2.35
CA ASP A 9 15.20 -15.12 -1.41
C ASP A 9 15.03 -13.74 -0.75
N PHE A 10 14.97 -13.73 0.58
CA PHE A 10 14.91 -12.51 1.37
C PHE A 10 15.94 -12.57 2.49
N LYS A 11 16.41 -11.41 2.92
CA LYS A 11 17.42 -11.29 3.97
C LYS A 11 16.93 -10.37 5.07
N ILE A 12 17.04 -10.85 6.30
CA ILE A 12 16.89 -10.01 7.50
C ILE A 12 18.27 -9.38 7.75
N ASN A 13 18.38 -8.07 7.52
CA ASN A 13 19.64 -7.34 7.68
C ASN A 13 19.85 -6.79 9.10
N GLY A 14 18.79 -6.68 9.90
CA GLY A 14 18.84 -6.14 11.27
C GLY A 14 19.07 -7.24 12.32
N VAL A 15 19.71 -6.87 13.43
CA VAL A 15 19.76 -7.71 14.63
C VAL A 15 18.46 -7.52 15.40
N LEU A 16 17.83 -8.61 15.81
CA LEU A 16 16.66 -8.59 16.67
C LEU A 16 17.08 -8.92 18.08
N GLY A 17 16.68 -8.07 19.03
CA GLY A 17 16.77 -8.41 20.44
C GLY A 17 15.93 -9.66 20.74
N GLU A 18 16.35 -10.44 21.72
CA GLU A 18 15.66 -11.69 22.11
C GLU A 18 14.18 -11.45 22.39
N ASP A 19 13.85 -10.33 23.06
CA ASP A 19 12.49 -9.89 23.38
C ASP A 19 11.60 -9.59 22.17
N CYS A 20 12.20 -9.36 20.99
CA CYS A 20 11.48 -9.01 19.76
C CYS A 20 11.47 -10.13 18.72
N SER A 21 12.10 -11.26 19.00
CA SER A 21 12.23 -12.39 18.06
C SER A 21 10.87 -12.91 17.56
N PHE A 22 9.83 -12.83 18.40
CA PHE A 22 8.47 -13.24 18.06
C PHE A 22 7.82 -12.41 16.93
N LEU A 23 8.27 -11.17 16.71
CA LEU A 23 7.69 -10.28 15.69
C LEU A 23 7.96 -10.76 14.26
N ILE A 24 9.02 -11.54 14.06
CA ILE A 24 9.40 -12.11 12.77
C ILE A 24 9.40 -13.63 12.82
N SER A 25 8.37 -14.21 13.43
CA SER A 25 8.17 -15.65 13.41
C SER A 25 8.15 -16.19 11.97
N SER A 26 8.32 -17.50 11.80
CA SER A 26 8.28 -18.15 10.48
C SER A 26 7.01 -17.80 9.71
N GLU A 27 5.86 -17.79 10.39
CA GLU A 27 4.56 -17.44 9.81
C GLU A 27 4.50 -15.98 9.36
N CYS A 28 5.09 -15.06 10.13
CA CYS A 28 5.22 -13.66 9.76
C CYS A 28 6.10 -13.51 8.50
N GLN A 29 7.23 -14.20 8.45
CA GLN A 29 8.13 -14.19 7.29
C GLN A 29 7.42 -14.72 6.03
N GLU A 30 6.69 -15.83 6.15
CA GLU A 30 5.90 -16.39 5.05
C GLU A 30 4.81 -15.43 4.57
N PHE A 31 4.10 -14.78 5.50
CA PHE A 31 3.09 -13.78 5.18
C PHE A 31 3.69 -12.57 4.43
N LEU A 32 4.83 -12.06 4.90
CA LEU A 32 5.53 -10.95 4.24
C LEU A 32 6.00 -11.32 2.83
N VAL A 33 6.48 -12.55 2.62
CA VAL A 33 6.84 -13.06 1.29
C VAL A 33 5.63 -13.09 0.36
N GLN A 34 4.46 -13.54 0.83
CA GLN A 34 3.24 -13.54 0.03
C GLN A 34 2.81 -12.12 -0.36
N LEU A 35 2.85 -11.17 0.59
CA LEU A 35 2.57 -9.76 0.31
C LEU A 35 3.54 -9.18 -0.73
N TYR A 36 4.84 -9.46 -0.59
CA TYR A 36 5.83 -9.01 -1.55
C TYR A 36 5.55 -9.56 -2.94
N ASN A 37 5.36 -10.88 -3.07
CA ASN A 37 5.08 -11.53 -4.35
C ASN A 37 3.85 -10.94 -5.03
N ARG A 38 2.81 -10.64 -4.26
CA ARG A 38 1.55 -10.11 -4.79
C ARG A 38 1.63 -8.63 -5.18
N PHE A 39 2.37 -7.80 -4.45
CA PHE A 39 2.25 -6.34 -4.55
C PHE A 39 3.54 -5.59 -4.94
N ALA A 40 4.71 -6.23 -4.85
CA ALA A 40 5.98 -5.53 -5.06
C ALA A 40 6.13 -4.96 -6.48
N GLU A 41 5.65 -5.66 -7.50
CA GLU A 41 5.71 -5.21 -8.88
C GLU A 41 4.83 -3.99 -9.13
N THR A 42 3.56 -4.05 -8.70
CA THR A 42 2.64 -2.90 -8.77
C THR A 42 3.21 -1.70 -8.02
N ARG A 43 3.80 -1.90 -6.84
CA ARG A 43 4.46 -0.82 -6.09
C ARG A 43 5.58 -0.17 -6.90
N ARG A 44 6.46 -0.95 -7.55
CA ARG A 44 7.54 -0.43 -8.40
C ARG A 44 6.98 0.37 -9.59
N GLN A 45 5.97 -0.17 -10.26
CA GLN A 45 5.34 0.51 -11.39
C GLN A 45 4.72 1.85 -10.98
N LEU A 46 4.04 1.92 -9.82
CA LEU A 46 3.47 3.15 -9.29
C LEU A 46 4.54 4.20 -8.96
N LEU A 47 5.71 3.79 -8.45
CA LEU A 47 6.82 4.70 -8.20
C LEU A 47 7.36 5.31 -9.51
N LYS A 48 7.52 4.49 -10.56
CA LYS A 48 7.91 4.98 -11.89
C LYS A 48 6.87 5.95 -12.46
N THR A 49 5.59 5.64 -12.32
CA THR A 49 4.51 6.55 -12.75
C THR A 49 4.55 7.89 -12.00
N ARG A 50 4.96 7.93 -10.73
CA ARG A 50 5.15 9.21 -10.01
C ARG A 50 6.25 10.06 -10.65
N GLU A 51 7.36 9.46 -11.07
CA GLU A 51 8.44 10.17 -11.76
C GLU A 51 7.97 10.73 -13.11
N GLU A 52 7.20 9.96 -13.87
CA GLU A 52 6.62 10.37 -15.15
C GLU A 52 5.64 11.55 -14.98
N ILE A 53 4.77 11.50 -13.97
CA ILE A 53 3.85 12.59 -13.63
C ILE A 53 4.64 13.85 -13.24
N GLN A 54 5.66 13.70 -12.41
CA GLN A 54 6.50 14.82 -11.97
C GLN A 54 7.23 15.47 -13.16
N LEU A 55 7.71 14.70 -14.13
CA LEU A 55 8.31 15.23 -15.35
C LEU A 55 7.30 16.07 -16.15
N GLY A 56 6.03 15.67 -16.17
CA GLY A 56 4.95 16.47 -16.73
C GLY A 56 4.80 17.82 -16.03
N PHE A 57 4.84 17.84 -14.70
CA PHE A 57 4.77 19.08 -13.93
C PHE A 57 5.96 20.01 -14.18
N ASN A 58 7.17 19.44 -14.27
CA ASN A 58 8.38 20.20 -14.59
C ASN A 58 8.31 20.87 -15.97
N LYS A 59 7.49 20.36 -16.89
CA LYS A 59 7.23 20.93 -18.22
C LYS A 59 6.08 21.95 -18.23
N GLY A 60 5.58 22.36 -17.06
CA GLY A 60 4.53 23.37 -16.92
C GLY A 60 3.10 22.82 -16.89
N LYS A 61 2.91 21.49 -16.88
CA LYS A 61 1.58 20.92 -16.59
C LYS A 61 1.23 21.20 -15.13
N MET A 62 0.01 21.66 -14.86
CA MET A 62 -0.48 21.80 -13.49
C MET A 62 -1.44 20.65 -13.15
N PRO A 63 -1.47 20.19 -11.88
CA PRO A 63 -2.50 19.26 -11.42
C PRO A 63 -3.90 19.85 -11.60
N ASN A 64 -4.84 19.02 -12.04
CA ASN A 64 -6.26 19.37 -12.11
C ASN A 64 -7.12 18.11 -11.94
N PHE A 65 -8.43 18.27 -11.75
CA PHE A 65 -9.37 17.14 -11.75
C PHE A 65 -9.33 16.40 -13.09
N LEU A 66 -9.25 15.07 -13.01
CA LEU A 66 -9.24 14.22 -14.21
C LEU A 66 -10.65 14.11 -14.79
N GLU A 67 -10.79 14.29 -16.10
CA GLU A 67 -12.09 14.17 -16.76
C GLU A 67 -12.60 12.71 -16.72
N GLU A 68 -11.69 11.74 -16.84
CA GLU A 68 -12.02 10.30 -16.84
C GLU A 68 -12.71 9.81 -15.56
N THR A 69 -12.52 10.51 -14.43
CA THR A 69 -13.15 10.15 -13.14
C THR A 69 -14.34 11.05 -12.78
N LYS A 70 -14.80 11.91 -13.69
CA LYS A 70 -15.94 12.82 -13.44
C LYS A 70 -17.22 12.08 -13.07
N GLY A 71 -17.54 10.99 -13.76
CA GLY A 71 -18.72 10.17 -13.46
C GLY A 71 -18.70 9.58 -12.04
N ILE A 72 -17.52 9.26 -11.50
CA ILE A 72 -17.39 8.79 -10.11
C ILE A 72 -17.71 9.94 -9.13
N ARG A 73 -17.18 11.14 -9.39
CA ARG A 73 -17.39 12.32 -8.54
C ARG A 73 -18.84 12.80 -8.51
N GLU A 74 -19.55 12.64 -9.63
CA GLU A 74 -20.94 13.10 -9.80
C GLU A 74 -21.98 12.02 -9.46
N SER A 75 -21.55 10.79 -9.19
CA SER A 75 -22.44 9.67 -8.85
C SER A 75 -22.78 9.61 -7.36
N SER A 76 -23.95 9.06 -7.03
CA SER A 76 -24.38 8.83 -5.65
C SER A 76 -23.84 7.51 -5.12
N TRP A 77 -22.76 7.55 -4.34
CA TRP A 77 -22.20 6.39 -3.65
C TRP A 77 -21.73 6.75 -2.24
N LYS A 78 -21.51 5.72 -1.41
CA LYS A 78 -20.94 5.83 -0.06
C LYS A 78 -19.90 4.73 0.13
N ILE A 79 -18.95 4.94 1.05
CA ILE A 79 -18.05 3.89 1.51
C ILE A 79 -18.83 2.79 2.25
N LEU A 80 -18.17 1.66 2.51
CA LEU A 80 -18.73 0.60 3.35
C LEU A 80 -18.98 1.11 4.79
N PRO A 81 -19.92 0.49 5.54
CA PRO A 81 -20.20 0.88 6.92
C PRO A 81 -18.95 0.91 7.80
N LEU A 82 -18.86 1.94 8.64
CA LEU A 82 -17.75 2.11 9.58
C LEU A 82 -17.98 1.30 10.87
N PRO A 83 -16.95 0.63 11.40
CA PRO A 83 -16.96 0.10 12.76
C PRO A 83 -17.23 1.21 13.79
N GLU A 84 -17.94 0.88 14.87
CA GLU A 84 -18.35 1.83 15.93
C GLU A 84 -17.16 2.63 16.49
N TYR A 85 -16.04 1.95 16.76
CA TYR A 85 -14.82 2.56 17.30
C TYR A 85 -14.11 3.54 16.36
N LEU A 86 -14.54 3.64 15.09
CA LEU A 86 -14.03 4.64 14.13
C LEU A 86 -15.00 5.80 13.89
N GLN A 87 -16.18 5.81 14.52
CA GLN A 87 -17.19 6.84 14.28
C GLN A 87 -16.86 8.18 14.97
N ASP A 88 -16.13 8.14 16.09
CA ASP A 88 -15.72 9.33 16.85
C ASP A 88 -14.19 9.42 16.93
N ARG A 89 -13.60 10.16 15.98
CA ARG A 89 -12.16 10.43 15.90
C ARG A 89 -11.87 11.92 16.12
N ARG A 90 -12.62 12.56 17.03
CA ARG A 90 -12.53 14.02 17.25
C ARG A 90 -11.14 14.54 17.63
N VAL A 91 -10.31 13.69 18.20
CA VAL A 91 -8.90 13.97 18.50
C VAL A 91 -8.10 12.74 18.14
N GLU A 92 -6.99 12.95 17.44
CA GLU A 92 -5.99 11.93 17.15
C GLU A 92 -4.64 12.46 17.62
N ILE A 93 -3.84 11.60 18.24
CA ILE A 93 -2.45 11.87 18.59
C ILE A 93 -1.59 10.90 17.77
N THR A 94 -0.53 11.43 17.16
CA THR A 94 0.37 10.71 16.25
C THR A 94 1.76 10.59 16.82
#